data_AF-A0AA36MXK6-F1
#
_entry.id   AF-A0AA36MXK6-F1
#
_cell.length_a   1.000
_cell.length_b   1.000
_cell.length_c   1.000
_cell.angle_alpha   90.00
_cell.angle_beta   90.00
_cell.angle_gamma   90.00
#
_symmetry.space_group_name_H-M   'P 1'
#
loop_
_entity.id
_entity.type
_entity.pdbx_description
1 polymer ?
#
loop_
_entity_poly.entity_id
_entity_poly.type
_entity_poly.pdbx_seq_one_letter_code
_entity_poly.pdbx_strand_id
1 'polypeptide(L)'
;MCYYQDPLHSNLIGNKCPVCSGDCNKCEDARTCTECKNTMYLNPDFWCEAECPVGYYKVGNADVGNTCAKCPVNCRTCTDENTCTECMDFKYLAPSRECVEVCPNNTFPQGEAETGRACPHCEKNCHVCESATVCLECAGPGLARRILGGH
;
A
#
# COMPACT_ATOMS: atom_id res chain seq x y z
N MET A 1 13.02 -23.18 33.30
CA MET A 1 13.62 -22.75 32.02
C MET A 1 12.52 -22.09 31.22
N CYS A 2 12.65 -20.79 30.95
CA CYS A 2 11.75 -20.10 30.04
C CYS A 2 12.52 -19.85 28.77
N TYR A 3 12.04 -20.46 27.71
CA TYR A 3 12.67 -20.42 26.41
C TYR A 3 12.18 -19.18 25.67
N TYR A 4 12.80 -18.03 25.91
CA TYR A 4 13.04 -17.05 24.85
C TYR A 4 14.42 -16.44 25.09
N GLN A 5 15.25 -16.46 24.05
CA GLN A 5 16.67 -16.22 24.09
C GLN A 5 16.99 -14.74 24.33
N ASP A 6 17.15 -14.34 25.59
CA ASP A 6 18.03 -13.22 25.94
C ASP A 6 18.73 -13.53 27.29
N PRO A 7 20.07 -13.68 27.32
CA PRO A 7 20.83 -13.86 28.55
C PRO A 7 20.89 -12.62 29.48
N LEU A 8 20.27 -11.48 29.14
CA LEU A 8 20.58 -10.21 29.83
C LEU A 8 19.43 -9.40 30.46
N HIS A 9 18.15 -9.77 30.32
CA HIS A 9 17.07 -9.01 30.96
C HIS A 9 16.34 -9.78 32.07
N SER A 10 16.90 -9.66 33.27
CA SER A 10 16.27 -10.08 34.52
C SER A 10 15.14 -9.11 34.92
N ASN A 11 13.90 -9.46 34.62
CA ASN A 11 12.76 -8.92 35.39
C ASN A 11 11.80 -10.06 35.77
N LEU A 12 12.27 -10.89 36.70
CA LEU A 12 11.48 -11.93 37.34
C LEU A 12 10.61 -11.29 38.44
N ILE A 13 9.39 -10.88 38.11
CA ILE A 13 8.35 -10.70 39.12
C ILE A 13 7.69 -12.07 39.35
N GLY A 14 8.15 -12.82 40.36
CA GLY A 14 7.40 -13.96 40.91
C GLY A 14 7.56 -15.33 40.22
N ASN A 15 8.72 -15.65 39.60
CA ASN A 15 9.02 -16.98 39.03
C ASN A 15 8.07 -17.47 37.93
N LYS A 16 7.30 -16.58 37.30
CA LYS A 16 6.51 -16.89 36.11
C LYS A 16 6.98 -16.01 34.96
N CYS A 17 7.28 -16.64 33.84
CA CYS A 17 7.63 -15.90 32.64
C CYS A 17 6.39 -15.21 32.11
N PRO A 18 6.50 -13.93 31.70
CA PRO A 18 5.36 -13.22 31.15
C PRO A 18 4.84 -14.03 29.96
N VAL A 19 3.57 -14.41 30.05
CA VAL A 19 2.88 -15.11 28.95
C VAL A 19 2.55 -14.04 27.92
N CYS A 20 2.92 -14.27 26.67
CA CYS A 20 2.55 -13.37 25.58
C CYS A 20 1.03 -13.24 25.49
N SER A 21 0.55 -12.02 25.34
CA SER A 21 -0.88 -11.73 25.29
C SER A 21 -1.51 -12.20 23.96
N GLY A 22 -2.71 -12.78 24.02
CA GLY A 22 -3.55 -13.06 22.85
C GLY A 22 -2.91 -13.93 21.77
N ASP A 23 -2.92 -13.43 20.53
CA ASP A 23 -2.44 -14.08 19.31
C ASP A 23 -0.92 -13.93 19.09
N CYS A 24 -0.18 -13.58 20.13
CA CYS A 24 1.27 -13.50 20.09
C CYS A 24 1.92 -14.86 20.37
N ASN A 25 2.86 -15.28 19.51
CA ASN A 25 3.67 -16.50 19.62
C ASN A 25 5.01 -16.24 20.34
N LYS A 26 5.64 -15.11 20.03
CA LYS A 26 6.88 -14.62 20.66
C LYS A 26 6.72 -13.17 21.05
N CYS A 27 7.13 -12.82 22.25
CA CYS A 27 7.03 -11.45 22.75
C CYS A 27 8.32 -11.06 23.46
N GLU A 28 8.64 -9.77 23.38
CA GLU A 28 9.71 -9.15 24.17
C GLU A 28 9.22 -8.87 25.59
N ASP A 29 7.97 -8.41 25.72
CA ASP A 29 7.30 -8.20 27.01
C ASP A 29 5.78 -8.44 26.87
N ALA A 30 4.99 -8.18 27.92
CA ALA A 30 3.55 -8.46 27.94
C ALA A 30 2.73 -7.66 26.90
N ARG A 31 3.31 -6.60 26.31
CA ARG A 31 2.69 -5.68 25.35
C ARG A 31 3.36 -5.70 23.98
N THR A 32 4.65 -6.06 23.91
CA THR A 32 5.44 -6.05 22.67
C THR A 32 5.53 -7.45 22.07
N CYS A 33 4.83 -7.68 20.96
CA CYS A 33 4.90 -8.94 20.20
C CYS A 33 5.97 -8.88 19.11
N THR A 34 6.67 -10.00 18.88
CA THR A 34 7.71 -10.14 17.86
C THR A 34 7.40 -11.23 16.83
N GLU A 35 6.40 -12.08 17.09
CA GLU A 35 5.94 -13.10 16.14
C GLU A 35 4.48 -13.46 16.44
N CYS A 36 3.63 -13.43 15.42
CA CYS A 36 2.22 -13.77 15.55
C CYS A 36 1.94 -15.25 15.30
N LYS A 37 0.82 -15.75 15.83
CA LYS A 37 0.22 -17.07 15.54
C LYS A 37 -1.21 -16.92 15.00
N ASN A 38 -1.88 -18.03 14.75
CA ASN A 38 -3.28 -18.08 14.31
C ASN A 38 -3.52 -17.29 13.02
N THR A 39 -2.58 -17.39 12.06
CA THR A 39 -2.62 -16.69 10.77
C THR A 39 -2.71 -15.16 10.86
N MET A 40 -2.46 -14.58 12.05
CA MET A 40 -2.38 -13.13 12.25
C MET A 40 -1.08 -12.55 11.69
N TYR A 41 -1.08 -11.24 11.48
CA TYR A 41 0.03 -10.49 10.93
C TYR A 41 0.61 -9.56 12.00
N LEU A 42 1.93 -9.56 12.14
CA LEU A 42 2.64 -8.62 12.99
C LEU A 42 2.62 -7.25 12.34
N ASN A 43 2.05 -6.28 13.04
CA ASN A 43 1.94 -4.92 12.55
C ASN A 43 3.08 -4.01 13.06
N PRO A 44 3.16 -2.76 12.57
CA PRO A 44 4.24 -1.83 12.91
C PRO A 44 4.27 -1.41 14.38
N ASP A 45 3.13 -1.53 15.08
CA ASP A 45 2.98 -1.20 16.50
C ASP A 45 3.27 -2.42 17.40
N PHE A 46 3.84 -3.49 16.85
CA PHE A 46 4.25 -4.71 17.55
C PHE A 46 3.10 -5.49 18.19
N TRP A 47 1.93 -5.51 17.54
CA TRP A 47 0.83 -6.39 17.91
C TRP A 47 0.27 -7.17 16.71
N CYS A 48 -0.51 -8.20 17.00
CA CYS A 48 -1.02 -9.14 16.01
C CYS A 48 -2.45 -8.79 15.61
N GLU A 49 -2.69 -8.69 14.30
CA GLU A 49 -4.02 -8.40 13.74
C GLU A 49 -4.32 -9.21 12.48
N ALA A 50 -5.60 -9.38 12.19
CA ALA A 50 -6.06 -10.17 11.04
C ALA A 50 -5.87 -9.43 9.70
N GLU A 51 -5.94 -8.10 9.73
CA GLU A 51 -5.81 -7.22 8.57
C GLU A 51 -4.72 -6.19 8.84
N CYS A 52 -3.84 -5.97 7.86
CA CYS A 52 -2.81 -4.94 7.98
C CYS A 52 -3.45 -3.54 7.96
N PRO A 53 -2.84 -2.57 8.67
CA PRO A 53 -3.37 -1.23 8.72
C PRO A 53 -3.15 -0.53 7.36
N VAL A 54 -3.85 0.59 7.15
CA VAL A 54 -3.67 1.43 5.95
C VAL A 54 -2.19 1.79 5.77
N GLY A 55 -1.70 1.72 4.53
CA GLY A 55 -0.29 1.90 4.20
C GLY A 55 0.57 0.64 4.35
N TYR A 56 -0.02 -0.52 4.61
CA TYR A 56 0.67 -1.80 4.71
C TYR A 56 -0.08 -2.93 3.98
N TYR A 57 0.66 -3.95 3.54
CA TYR A 57 0.14 -5.16 2.90
C TYR A 57 0.60 -6.42 3.63
N LYS A 58 -0.17 -7.49 3.45
CA LYS A 58 0.06 -8.80 4.07
C LYS A 58 1.25 -9.51 3.43
N VAL A 59 2.19 -9.97 4.25
CA VAL A 59 3.32 -10.81 3.84
C VAL A 59 3.33 -12.09 4.66
N GLY A 60 3.34 -13.22 3.95
CA GLY A 60 3.25 -14.56 4.53
C GLY A 60 1.86 -15.19 4.35
N ASN A 61 1.81 -16.51 4.49
CA ASN A 61 0.59 -17.30 4.46
C ASN A 61 0.80 -18.58 5.30
N ALA A 62 1.33 -18.40 6.51
CA ALA A 62 1.63 -19.46 7.44
C ALA A 62 0.79 -19.32 8.73
N ASP A 63 0.75 -20.37 9.53
CA ASP A 63 0.06 -20.31 10.84
C ASP A 63 0.77 -19.38 11.83
N VAL A 64 2.08 -19.15 11.64
CA VAL A 64 2.94 -18.30 12.48
C VAL A 64 3.86 -17.43 11.63
N GLY A 65 4.22 -16.25 12.14
CA GLY A 65 5.27 -15.40 11.58
C GLY A 65 4.89 -14.57 10.35
N ASN A 66 3.59 -14.35 10.08
CA ASN A 66 3.18 -13.39 9.06
C ASN A 66 3.39 -11.95 9.54
N THR A 67 3.57 -11.03 8.61
CA THR A 67 3.91 -9.62 8.91
C THR A 67 3.18 -8.66 7.98
N CYS A 68 3.04 -7.42 8.43
CA CYS A 68 2.57 -6.31 7.60
C CYS A 68 3.78 -5.53 7.06
N ALA A 69 3.99 -5.58 5.75
CA ALA A 69 5.04 -4.82 5.07
C ALA A 69 4.50 -3.49 4.57
N LYS A 70 5.35 -2.45 4.55
CA LYS A 70 4.95 -1.10 4.20
C LYS A 70 4.71 -0.96 2.70
N CYS A 71 3.65 -0.26 2.33
CA CYS A 71 3.36 0.11 0.95
C CYS A 71 4.40 1.08 0.36
N PRO A 72 4.44 1.22 -0.98
CA PRO A 72 5.22 2.26 -1.65
C PRO A 72 4.94 3.67 -1.12
N VAL A 73 5.87 4.59 -1.38
CA VAL A 73 5.71 6.00 -1.00
C VAL A 73 4.42 6.60 -1.61
N ASN A 74 3.71 7.44 -0.84
CA ASN A 74 2.44 8.08 -1.20
C ASN A 74 1.31 7.10 -1.59
N CYS A 75 1.46 5.82 -1.24
CA CYS A 75 0.47 4.80 -1.51
C CYS A 75 -0.35 4.49 -0.25
N ARG A 76 -1.67 4.64 -0.34
CA ARG A 76 -2.63 4.38 0.74
C ARG A 76 -2.91 2.89 0.90
N THR A 77 -3.09 2.19 -0.21
CA THR A 77 -3.31 0.73 -0.25
C THR A 77 -2.49 0.12 -1.38
N CYS A 78 -1.90 -1.05 -1.14
CA CYS A 78 -1.06 -1.76 -2.11
C CYS A 78 -1.23 -3.29 -1.98
N THR A 79 -0.79 -4.03 -3.00
CA THR A 79 -0.78 -5.50 -2.99
C THR A 79 0.60 -6.09 -2.71
N ASP A 80 1.65 -5.33 -2.99
CA ASP A 80 3.05 -5.70 -2.80
C ASP A 80 3.92 -4.44 -2.71
N GLU A 81 5.24 -4.61 -2.59
CA GLU A 81 6.20 -3.50 -2.46
C GLU A 81 6.27 -2.55 -3.67
N ASN A 82 5.69 -2.91 -4.82
CA ASN A 82 5.77 -2.15 -6.07
C ASN A 82 4.39 -1.77 -6.63
N THR A 83 3.31 -2.44 -6.21
CA THR A 83 1.98 -2.30 -6.81
C THR A 83 1.04 -1.53 -5.90
N CYS A 84 0.90 -0.22 -6.15
CA CYS A 84 -0.12 0.58 -5.49
C CYS A 84 -1.52 0.35 -6.07
N THR A 85 -2.55 0.41 -5.23
CA THR A 85 -3.97 0.33 -5.61
C THR A 85 -4.74 1.61 -5.35
N GLU A 86 -4.28 2.45 -4.43
CA GLU A 86 -4.87 3.76 -4.17
C GLU A 86 -3.81 4.72 -3.64
N CYS A 87 -3.71 5.91 -4.24
CA CYS A 87 -2.78 6.95 -3.81
C CYS A 87 -3.39 7.86 -2.73
N MET A 88 -2.53 8.52 -1.96
CA MET A 88 -2.86 9.58 -1.00
C MET A 88 -2.10 10.87 -1.35
N ASP A 89 -2.19 11.89 -0.49
CA ASP A 89 -1.48 13.16 -0.62
C ASP A 89 -1.70 13.85 -1.98
N PHE A 90 -2.93 13.77 -2.49
CA PHE A 90 -3.37 14.34 -3.76
C PHE A 90 -2.63 13.80 -5.01
N LYS A 91 -1.88 12.69 -4.89
CA LYS A 91 -1.20 12.02 -6.01
C LYS A 91 -2.19 11.21 -6.84
N TYR A 92 -1.87 11.05 -8.13
CA TYR A 92 -2.63 10.25 -9.07
C TYR A 92 -2.05 8.85 -9.20
N LEU A 93 -2.93 7.83 -9.25
CA LEU A 93 -2.52 6.48 -9.59
C LEU A 93 -2.24 6.38 -11.10
N ALA A 94 -0.98 6.18 -11.45
CA ALA A 94 -0.55 5.97 -12.83
C ALA A 94 -0.85 4.53 -13.29
N PRO A 95 -0.91 4.29 -14.62
CA PRO A 95 -0.98 2.92 -15.15
C PRO A 95 0.19 2.02 -14.74
N SER A 96 1.35 2.61 -14.42
CA SER A 96 2.52 1.89 -13.88
C SER A 96 2.32 1.35 -12.46
N ARG A 97 1.17 1.64 -11.82
CA ARG A 97 0.85 1.30 -10.43
C ARG A 97 1.65 2.10 -9.40
N GLU A 98 2.19 3.25 -9.82
CA GLU A 98 2.89 4.21 -8.97
C GLU A 98 2.05 5.46 -8.73
N CYS A 99 2.31 6.15 -7.63
CA CYS A 99 1.66 7.41 -7.29
C CYS A 99 2.49 8.59 -7.79
N VAL A 100 1.92 9.38 -8.70
CA VAL A 100 2.60 10.49 -9.38
C VAL A 100 1.90 11.81 -9.16
N GLU A 101 2.64 12.92 -9.24
CA GLU A 101 2.06 14.27 -9.15
C GLU A 101 1.36 14.71 -10.43
N VAL A 102 1.92 14.30 -11.58
CA VAL A 102 1.46 14.67 -12.91
C VAL A 102 1.24 13.40 -13.71
N CYS A 103 0.07 13.31 -14.35
CA CYS A 103 -0.24 12.18 -15.20
C CYS A 103 0.67 12.15 -16.44
N PRO A 104 1.27 10.99 -16.78
CA PRO A 104 2.14 10.86 -17.94
C PRO A 104 1.38 11.03 -19.26
N ASN A 105 2.10 11.22 -20.37
CA ASN A 105 1.48 11.29 -21.70
C ASN A 105 0.64 10.04 -21.98
N ASN A 106 -0.37 10.20 -22.83
CA ASN A 106 -1.43 9.23 -23.12
C ASN A 106 -2.37 8.93 -21.92
N THR A 107 -2.34 9.76 -20.88
CA THR A 107 -3.31 9.77 -19.77
C THR A 107 -3.72 11.20 -19.40
N PHE A 108 -4.78 11.35 -18.61
CA PHE A 108 -5.24 12.65 -18.10
C PHE A 108 -5.57 12.58 -16.60
N PRO A 109 -5.47 13.69 -15.84
CA PRO A 109 -5.83 13.69 -14.43
C PRO A 109 -7.33 13.52 -14.22
N GLN A 110 -7.71 12.61 -13.32
CA GLN A 110 -9.09 12.41 -12.91
C GLN A 110 -9.22 12.42 -11.38
N GLY A 111 -10.21 13.19 -10.89
CA GLY A 111 -10.54 13.32 -9.48
C GLY A 111 -9.85 14.50 -8.79
N GLU A 112 -10.49 14.99 -7.73
CA GLU A 112 -10.04 16.17 -6.99
C GLU A 112 -9.74 15.90 -5.51
N ALA A 113 -10.23 14.78 -4.97
CA ALA A 113 -10.05 14.38 -3.59
C ALA A 113 -8.58 14.11 -3.21
N GLU A 114 -8.30 14.04 -1.91
CA GLU A 114 -6.98 13.73 -1.37
C GLU A 114 -6.52 12.30 -1.70
N THR A 115 -7.46 11.37 -1.83
CA THR A 115 -7.22 9.97 -2.19
C THR A 115 -8.07 9.56 -3.41
N GLY A 116 -7.70 8.45 -4.06
CA GLY A 116 -8.50 7.87 -5.15
C GLY A 116 -8.41 8.60 -6.50
N ARG A 117 -7.50 9.55 -6.64
CA ARG A 117 -7.17 10.18 -7.92
C ARG A 117 -6.47 9.20 -8.85
N ALA A 118 -6.71 9.32 -10.16
CA ALA A 118 -6.16 8.40 -11.15
C ALA A 118 -5.72 9.11 -12.44
N CYS A 119 -4.89 8.41 -13.22
CA CYS A 119 -4.53 8.79 -14.58
C CYS A 119 -5.12 7.81 -15.60
N PRO A 120 -6.43 7.91 -15.94
CA PRO A 120 -7.01 7.07 -16.98
C PRO A 120 -6.36 7.33 -18.34
N HIS A 121 -6.37 6.32 -19.20
CA HIS A 121 -5.85 6.45 -20.55
C HIS A 121 -6.71 7.39 -21.40
N CYS A 122 -6.04 8.14 -22.27
CA CYS A 122 -6.69 8.86 -23.36
C CYS A 122 -7.38 7.88 -24.34
N GLU A 123 -8.24 8.42 -25.21
CA GLU A 123 -8.70 7.71 -26.40
C GLU A 123 -7.53 7.23 -27.29
N LYS A 124 -7.80 6.19 -28.09
CA LYS A 124 -6.81 5.63 -29.02
C LYS A 124 -6.27 6.71 -29.95
N ASN A 125 -4.97 6.64 -30.24
CA ASN A 125 -4.24 7.59 -31.08
C ASN A 125 -4.16 9.02 -30.52
N CYS A 126 -4.38 9.21 -29.21
CA CYS A 126 -4.16 10.49 -28.56
C CYS A 126 -2.89 10.46 -27.68
N HIS A 127 -1.97 11.39 -27.94
CA HIS A 127 -0.73 11.56 -27.19
C HIS A 127 -0.91 12.44 -25.95
N VAL A 128 -1.64 13.55 -26.10
CA VAL A 128 -1.97 14.48 -25.00
C VAL A 128 -3.48 14.71 -25.03
N CYS A 129 -4.16 14.42 -23.93
CA CYS A 129 -5.60 14.65 -23.78
C CYS A 129 -5.90 15.43 -22.49
N GLU A 130 -7.00 16.18 -22.51
CA GLU A 130 -7.55 16.85 -21.34
C GLU A 130 -8.56 15.97 -20.60
N SER A 131 -9.26 15.12 -21.35
CA SER A 131 -10.24 14.16 -20.83
C SER A 131 -10.27 12.92 -21.71
N ALA A 132 -11.13 11.96 -21.39
CA ALA A 132 -11.30 10.75 -22.19
C ALA A 132 -11.62 11.05 -23.68
N THR A 133 -12.35 12.14 -23.97
CA THR A 133 -12.84 12.48 -25.32
C THR A 133 -12.16 13.70 -25.94
N VAL A 134 -11.43 14.50 -25.16
CA VAL A 134 -10.80 15.74 -25.63
C VAL A 134 -9.32 15.48 -25.88
N CYS A 135 -8.98 15.26 -27.15
CA CYS A 135 -7.60 15.10 -27.59
C CYS A 135 -6.97 16.45 -28.01
N LEU A 136 -5.84 16.79 -27.39
CA LEU A 136 -5.08 18.01 -27.68
C LEU A 136 -3.99 17.73 -28.73
N GLU A 137 -3.35 16.58 -28.65
CA GLU A 137 -2.30 16.14 -29.58
C GLU A 137 -2.48 14.66 -29.94
N CYS A 138 -2.53 14.33 -31.23
CA CYS A 138 -2.62 12.93 -31.66
C CYS A 138 -1.25 12.25 -31.71
N ALA A 139 -1.24 10.95 -31.40
CA ALA A 139 -0.07 10.10 -31.48
C ALA A 139 0.20 9.71 -32.95
N GLY A 140 0.89 10.57 -33.69
CA GLY A 140 1.38 10.29 -35.05
C GLY A 140 1.55 11.53 -35.92
N PRO A 141 2.42 11.48 -36.96
CA PRO A 141 2.58 12.58 -37.90
C PRO A 141 1.29 12.74 -38.73
N GLY A 142 0.59 13.87 -38.58
CA GLY A 142 -0.45 14.32 -39.53
C GLY A 142 -1.91 14.26 -39.06
N LEU A 143 -2.20 14.02 -37.78
CA LEU A 143 -3.57 14.07 -37.23
C LEU A 143 -3.74 15.24 -36.25
N ALA A 144 -3.51 16.48 -36.70
CA ALA A 144 -3.86 17.65 -35.89
C ALA A 144 -5.35 18.01 -36.10
N ARG A 145 -6.11 18.04 -34.99
CA ARG A 145 -7.51 18.49 -34.83
C ARG A 145 -8.58 17.82 -35.71
N ARG A 146 -9.36 16.93 -35.08
CA ARG A 146 -10.83 17.03 -35.18
C ARG A 146 -11.33 17.59 -33.86
N ILE A 147 -11.71 18.87 -33.85
CA ILE A 147 -12.73 19.32 -32.92
C ILE A 147 -13.95 18.47 -33.29
N LEU A 148 -14.25 17.42 -32.52
CA LEU A 148 -15.57 16.82 -32.57
C LEU A 148 -16.50 17.88 -31.99
N GLY A 149 -16.95 18.79 -32.86
CA GLY A 149 -18.00 19.74 -32.55
C GLY A 149 -19.21 18.96 -32.08
N GLY A 150 -19.52 19.10 -30.80
CA GLY A 150 -20.83 18.75 -30.29
C GLY A 150 -21.85 19.72 -30.91
N HIS A 151 -22.85 19.11 -31.56
CA HIS A 151 -24.15 19.63 -32.00
C HIS A 151 -24.21 20.94 -32.81
#